data_AF-A0A954EXW9-F1
#
_entry.id   AF-A0A954EXW9-F1
#
_cell.length_a   1.000
_cell.length_b   1.000
_cell.length_c   1.000
_cell.angle_alpha   90.00
_cell.angle_beta   90.00
_cell.angle_gamma   90.00
#
_symmetry.space_group_name_H-M   'P 1'
#
loop_
_entity.id
_entity.type
_entity.pdbx_description
1 polymer ?
#
loop_
_entity_poly.entity_id
_entity_poly.type
_entity_poly.pdbx_seq_one_letter_code
_entity_poly.pdbx_strand_id
1 'polypeptide(L)' 'MLLVDLNDGVCRSCQSQLRIIAADDATLTVECTNGECADAYCVEPDAFGDGGMKYWPQAMAHFGEETWE' A
#
# COMPACT_ATOMS: atom_id res chain seq x y z
N MET A 1 8.82 -5.85 2.11
CA MET A 1 7.37 -6.10 2.21
C MET A 1 6.78 -5.18 3.27
N LEU A 2 5.90 -4.28 2.85
CA LEU A 2 5.28 -3.24 3.70
C LEU A 2 3.84 -3.64 4.00
N LEU A 3 3.52 -3.91 5.27
CA LEU A 3 2.16 -4.27 5.70
C LEU A 3 1.43 -3.04 6.26
N VAL A 4 0.15 -2.91 5.91
CA VAL A 4 -0.73 -1.88 6.48
C VAL A 4 -1.21 -2.34 7.86
N ASP A 5 -1.20 -1.51 8.89
CA ASP A 5 -1.79 -1.91 10.17
C ASP A 5 -3.30 -2.17 10.02
N LEU A 6 -3.83 -3.21 10.65
CA LEU A 6 -5.26 -3.55 10.55
C LEU A 6 -6.17 -2.44 11.10
N ASN A 7 -5.67 -1.56 11.97
CA ASN A 7 -6.41 -0.39 12.44
C ASN A 7 -6.38 0.78 11.45
N ASP A 8 -5.37 0.83 10.59
CA ASP A 8 -5.21 1.89 9.59
C ASP A 8 -5.98 1.55 8.31
N GLY A 9 -6.01 0.28 7.92
CA GLY A 9 -6.74 -0.15 6.73
C GLY A 9 -6.80 -1.65 6.53
N VAL A 10 -7.90 -2.10 5.92
CA VAL A 10 -8.14 -3.50 5.56
C VAL A 10 -8.61 -3.63 4.11
N CYS A 11 -8.50 -4.84 3.56
CA CYS A 11 -8.99 -5.12 2.21
C CYS A 11 -10.48 -4.78 2.10
N ARG A 12 -10.84 -4.00 1.08
CA ARG A 12 -12.23 -3.62 0.81
C ARG A 12 -13.16 -4.81 0.52
N SER A 13 -12.61 -5.91 0.02
CA SER A 13 -13.40 -7.06 -0.45
C SER A 13 -13.63 -8.11 0.64
N CYS A 14 -12.63 -8.37 1.49
CA CYS A 14 -12.69 -9.45 2.49
C CYS A 14 -12.22 -9.04 3.88
N GLN A 15 -11.93 -7.75 4.11
CA GLN A 15 -11.46 -7.20 5.39
C GLN A 15 -10.17 -7.83 5.93
N SER A 16 -9.43 -8.57 5.08
CA SER A 16 -8.13 -9.15 5.44
C SER A 16 -7.01 -8.12 5.33
N GLN A 17 -5.83 -8.53 5.82
CA GLN A 17 -4.59 -7.77 5.80
C GLN A 17 -4.20 -7.31 4.38
N LEU A 18 -3.74 -6.06 4.26
CA LEU A 18 -3.17 -5.49 3.04
C LEU A 18 -1.64 -5.43 3.10
N ARG A 19 -0.99 -5.56 1.95
CA ARG A 19 0.43 -5.24 1.74
C ARG A 19 0.58 -4.20 0.63
N ILE A 20 1.52 -3.29 0.78
CA ILE A 20 1.90 -2.34 -0.27
C ILE A 20 2.91 -3.02 -1.18
N ILE A 21 2.63 -3.01 -2.48
CA ILE A 21 3.42 -3.70 -3.51
C ILE A 21 4.08 -2.74 -4.52
N ALA A 22 3.62 -1.49 -4.60
CA ALA A 22 4.25 -0.43 -5.39
C ALA A 22 3.84 0.95 -4.85
N ALA A 23 4.58 1.98 -5.22
CA ALA A 23 4.25 3.38 -4.95
C ALA A 23 4.79 4.27 -6.08
N ASP A 24 4.12 5.38 -6.33
CA ASP A 24 4.55 6.45 -7.21
C ASP A 24 4.34 7.82 -6.55
N ASP A 25 4.58 8.91 -7.27
CA ASP A 25 4.48 10.27 -6.74
C ASP A 25 3.04 10.71 -6.38
N ALA A 26 2.03 9.92 -6.74
CA ALA A 26 0.62 10.20 -6.51
C ALA A 26 -0.16 9.05 -5.86
N THR A 27 0.32 7.80 -5.88
CA THR A 27 -0.45 6.64 -5.38
C THR A 27 0.37 5.58 -4.63
N LEU A 28 -0.34 4.77 -3.85
CA LEU A 28 0.13 3.49 -3.30
C LEU A 28 -0.65 2.34 -3.95
N THR A 29 0.03 1.30 -4.42
CA THR A 29 -0.64 0.06 -4.83
C THR A 29 -0.65 -0.93 -3.67
N VAL A 30 -1.84 -1.35 -3.25
CA VAL A 30 -2.03 -2.37 -2.23
C VAL A 30 -2.60 -3.65 -2.78
N GLU A 31 -2.26 -4.75 -2.13
CA GLU A 31 -2.77 -6.09 -2.44
C GLU A 31 -3.22 -6.78 -1.16
N CYS A 32 -4.34 -7.49 -1.23
CA CYS A 32 -4.83 -8.35 -0.16
C CYS A 32 -3.90 -9.56 0.02
N THR A 33 -3.46 -9.82 1.26
CA THR A 33 -2.60 -10.97 1.56
C THR A 33 -3.37 -12.29 1.64
N ASN A 34 -4.71 -12.25 1.61
CA ASN A 34 -5.52 -13.46 1.52
C ASN A 34 -5.50 -13.99 0.09
N GLY A 35 -4.85 -15.14 -0.12
CA GLY A 35 -4.69 -15.76 -1.43
C GLY A 35 -5.99 -16.19 -2.12
N GLU A 36 -7.10 -16.35 -1.38
CA GLU A 36 -8.43 -16.58 -1.97
C GLU A 36 -9.06 -15.29 -2.52
N CYS A 37 -8.68 -14.13 -1.97
CA CYS A 37 -9.18 -12.83 -2.41
C CYS A 37 -8.28 -12.23 -3.49
N ALA A 38 -6.98 -12.12 -3.22
CA ALA A 38 -5.95 -11.57 -4.10
C ALA A 38 -6.30 -10.22 -4.80
N ASP A 39 -7.20 -9.42 -4.21
CA ASP A 39 -7.61 -8.13 -4.78
C ASP A 39 -6.46 -7.13 -4.65
N ALA A 40 -6.18 -6.39 -5.72
CA ALA A 40 -5.16 -5.35 -5.77
C ALA A 40 -5.74 -4.05 -6.33
N TYR A 41 -5.36 -2.92 -5.75
CA TYR A 41 -5.86 -1.61 -6.15
C TYR A 41 -4.96 -0.47 -5.70
N CYS A 42 -5.07 0.65 -6.42
CA CYS A 42 -4.41 1.91 -6.06
C CYS A 42 -5.23 2.66 -5.01
N VAL A 43 -4.54 3.31 -4.10
CA VAL A 43 -5.10 4.23 -3.10
C VAL A 43 -4.27 5.50 -3.04
N GLU A 44 -4.88 6.59 -2.59
CA GLU A 44 -4.15 7.83 -2.30
C GLU A 44 -3.14 7.60 -1.15
N PRO A 45 -2.04 8.37 -1.08
CA PRO A 45 -1.04 8.24 -0.02
C PRO A 45 -1.63 8.35 1.39
N ASP A 46 -2.67 9.16 1.57
CA ASP A 46 -3.38 9.40 2.84
C ASP A 46 -4.62 8.50 3.04
N ALA A 47 -4.82 7.49 2.20
CA ALA A 47 -6.00 6.62 2.31
C ALA A 47 -6.10 5.86 3.65
N PHE A 48 -5.02 5.84 4.43
CA PHE A 48 -4.92 5.21 5.74
C PHE A 48 -5.02 6.21 6.91
N GLY A 49 -5.34 7.48 6.63
CA GLY A 49 -5.56 8.52 7.63
C GLY A 49 -4.31 8.92 8.42
N ASP A 50 -3.12 8.69 7.85
CA ASP A 50 -1.82 8.93 8.46
C ASP A 50 -1.15 10.23 7.97
N GLY A 51 -1.87 11.07 7.23
CA GLY A 51 -1.35 12.21 6.50
C GLY A 51 -0.43 11.83 5.34
N GLY A 52 -0.43 10.56 4.92
CA GLY A 52 0.56 10.02 3.97
C GLY A 52 2.00 9.98 4.50
N MET A 53 2.18 9.93 5.84
CA MET A 53 3.51 10.04 6.46
C MET A 53 4.11 8.72 6.93
N LYS A 54 3.32 7.66 7.07
CA LYS A 54 3.78 6.34 7.53
C LYS A 54 4.10 5.45 6.34
N TYR A 55 3.16 5.30 5.41
CA TYR A 55 3.27 4.28 4.36
C TYR A 55 3.96 4.76 3.09
N TRP A 56 3.55 5.91 2.56
CA TRP A 56 4.08 6.45 1.31
C TRP A 56 5.59 6.71 1.34
N PRO A 57 6.19 7.34 2.37
CA PRO A 57 7.63 7.58 2.40
C PRO A 57 8.44 6.28 2.45
N GLN A 58 7.95 5.28 3.19
CA GLN A 58 8.60 3.97 3.27
C GLN A 58 8.48 3.21 1.94
N ALA A 59 7.33 3.29 1.28
CA ALA A 59 7.11 2.68 -0.01
C ALA A 59 7.97 3.34 -1.10
N MET A 60 8.05 4.67 -1.15
CA MET A 60 8.94 5.40 -2.05
C MET A 60 10.42 5.07 -1.80
N ALA A 61 10.84 4.90 -0.55
CA ALA A 61 12.20 4.45 -0.24
C ALA A 61 12.47 2.99 -0.63
N HIS A 62 11.44 2.16 -0.71
CA HIS A 62 11.58 0.73 -1.05
C HIS A 62 11.44 0.45 -2.56
N PHE A 63 10.59 1.20 -3.25
CA PHE A 63 10.21 0.98 -4.65
C PHE A 63 10.72 2.09 -5.59
N GLY A 64 11.01 3.29 -5.07
CA GLY A 64 11.37 4.47 -5.87
C GLY A 64 12.81 4.48 -6.40
N GLU A 65 13.58 3.41 -6.20
CA GLU A 65 14.95 3.27 -6.73
C GLU A 65 15.00 2.69 -8.16
N GLU A 66 13.90 2.63 -8.89
CA GLU A 66 13.92 2.37 -10.34
C GLU A 66 14.11 3.69 -11.13
N THR A 67 15.18 4.43 -10.82
CA THR A 67 15.59 5.58 -11.65
C THR A 67 16.39 5.07 -12.84
N TRP A 68 15.78 5.16 -14.02
CA TRP A 68 16.35 4.83 -15.33
C TRP A 68 17.57 5.71 -15.62
N GLU A 69 18.73 5.09 -15.87
CA GLU A 69 19.89 5.72 -16.54
C GLU A 69 19.63 5.92 -18.04
#